data_AF-S8C1H9-F1
#
_entry.id   AF-S8C1H9-F1
#
_cell.length_a   1.000
_cell.length_b   1.000
_cell.length_c   1.000
_cell.angle_alpha   90.00
_cell.angle_beta   90.00
_cell.angle_gamma   90.00
#
_symmetry.space_group_name_H-M   'P 1'
#
loop_
_entity.id
_entity.type
_entity.pdbx_description
1 polymer ?
#
loop_
_entity_poly.entity_id
_entity_poly.type
_entity_poly.pdbx_seq_one_letter_code
_entity_poly.pdbx_strand_id
1 'polypeptide(L)'
;DKLHNLAGQHVDVLATLSPNVRKRVEALRDIQSQHDDLEERFQEEKAALEAKYQKLYEPLYTKRYKIVNGVVEVEGVASGQEVKGVPDFWLIAMKTNEVLAEEITERDEEALKFLKDIKWSRIDNPKGFKLEFFFDSNPFFKNTVLTKTYHMIDEDEPILEKAIGTQIEWSPGKCLTQKIMKKKPKKGSKNAKPIIKTEKCESFFNFFTPPEVPDDEDDIDEEEAEELQNLMEQDYDVGSTIRDKIIPHAVSWFTGEAVQGEDLNMVDDDDGNEDEDEDDEDDEDEDEEEDDEDEDEDEDDDEDEKAVVKNKRKTSAVKKNVGGVDAGGGEQHGERPPECKQQ
;
A
#
# COMPACT_ATOMS: atom_id res chain seq x y z
N ASP A 1 -25.17 -12.58 -3.06
CA ASP A 1 -26.50 -12.28 -3.64
C ASP A 1 -27.08 -10.87 -3.43
N LYS A 2 -26.34 -9.88 -2.89
CA LYS A 2 -26.76 -8.45 -2.93
C LYS A 2 -26.03 -7.62 -3.99
N LEU A 3 -24.83 -8.02 -4.41
CA LEU A 3 -24.04 -7.32 -5.43
C LEU A 3 -24.52 -7.59 -6.87
N HIS A 4 -25.03 -8.79 -7.16
CA HIS A 4 -25.63 -9.12 -8.46
C HIS A 4 -26.97 -8.42 -8.74
N ASN A 5 -27.57 -7.76 -7.73
CA ASN A 5 -28.81 -6.99 -7.87
C ASN A 5 -28.57 -5.49 -8.13
N LEU A 6 -27.36 -4.99 -7.91
CA LEU A 6 -27.02 -3.58 -8.17
C LEU A 6 -26.64 -3.35 -9.64
N ALA A 7 -25.93 -4.29 -10.27
CA ALA A 7 -25.56 -4.18 -11.68
C ALA A 7 -26.74 -4.41 -12.64
N GLY A 8 -27.78 -5.15 -12.21
CA GLY A 8 -29.00 -5.42 -12.99
C GLY A 8 -30.07 -4.33 -12.94
N GLN A 9 -29.90 -3.31 -12.08
CA GLN A 9 -30.81 -2.17 -11.94
C GLN A 9 -30.23 -0.87 -12.51
N HIS A 10 -29.36 -0.96 -13.52
CA HIS A 10 -29.24 0.14 -14.49
C HIS A 10 -30.51 0.16 -15.35
N VAL A 11 -31.65 0.42 -14.72
CA VAL A 11 -32.83 0.95 -15.41
C VAL A 11 -32.27 2.13 -16.18
N ASP A 12 -32.41 2.13 -17.51
CA ASP A 12 -32.09 3.32 -18.28
C ASP A 12 -33.01 4.42 -17.74
N VAL A 13 -32.50 5.18 -16.77
CA VAL A 13 -33.29 6.16 -16.02
C VAL A 13 -33.87 7.13 -17.02
N LEU A 14 -33.16 7.41 -18.12
CA LEU A 14 -33.65 8.22 -19.23
C LEU A 14 -34.92 7.65 -19.89
N ALA A 15 -35.06 6.33 -19.96
CA ALA A 15 -36.22 5.66 -20.52
C ALA A 15 -37.48 5.77 -19.64
N THR A 16 -37.32 5.95 -18.33
CA THR A 16 -38.45 6.13 -17.38
C THR A 16 -38.85 7.61 -17.20
N LEU A 17 -37.99 8.55 -17.63
CA LEU A 17 -38.27 9.98 -17.56
C LEU A 17 -39.26 10.45 -18.63
N SER A 18 -40.08 11.44 -18.28
CA SER A 18 -40.94 12.13 -19.25
C SER A 18 -40.12 12.83 -20.34
N PRO A 19 -40.70 13.07 -21.55
CA PRO A 19 -39.96 13.70 -22.66
C PRO A 19 -39.34 15.06 -22.32
N ASN A 20 -40.01 15.86 -21.49
CA ASN A 20 -39.50 17.17 -21.07
C ASN A 20 -38.33 17.05 -20.09
N VAL A 21 -38.37 16.06 -19.19
CA VAL A 21 -37.27 15.82 -18.25
C VAL A 21 -36.06 15.23 -18.98
N ARG A 22 -36.27 14.31 -19.93
CA ARG A 22 -35.19 13.78 -20.77
C ARG A 22 -34.43 14.88 -21.52
N LYS A 23 -35.15 15.84 -22.13
CA LYS A 23 -34.53 17.00 -22.79
C LYS A 23 -33.70 17.86 -21.83
N ARG A 24 -34.12 18.01 -20.57
CA ARG A 24 -33.33 18.73 -19.55
C ARG A 24 -32.07 17.95 -19.19
N VAL A 25 -32.16 16.64 -19.05
CA VAL A 25 -30.98 15.79 -18.78
C VAL A 25 -30.00 15.79 -19.96
N GLU A 26 -30.49 15.77 -21.20
CA GLU A 26 -29.65 15.95 -22.39
C GLU A 26 -28.88 17.28 -22.33
N ALA A 27 -29.56 18.39 -22.00
CA ALA A 27 -28.89 19.68 -21.80
C ALA A 27 -27.86 19.66 -20.65
N LEU A 28 -28.12 18.93 -19.56
CA LEU A 28 -27.15 18.75 -18.48
C LEU A 28 -25.93 17.94 -18.93
N ARG A 29 -26.11 16.93 -19.79
CA ARG A 29 -24.98 16.17 -20.38
C ARG A 29 -24.13 17.04 -21.30
N ASP A 30 -24.76 17.94 -22.07
CA ASP A 30 -24.03 18.91 -22.89
C ASP A 30 -23.21 19.89 -22.03
N ILE A 31 -23.70 20.25 -20.84
CA ILE A 31 -22.95 21.06 -19.86
C ILE A 31 -21.81 20.25 -19.26
N GLN A 32 -22.04 18.97 -18.89
CA GLN A 32 -20.98 18.10 -18.38
C GLN A 32 -19.86 17.92 -19.41
N SER A 33 -20.19 17.72 -20.69
CA SER A 33 -19.19 17.64 -21.75
C SER A 33 -18.35 18.92 -21.86
N GLN A 34 -18.96 20.10 -21.70
CA GLN A 34 -18.22 21.37 -21.69
C GLN A 34 -17.32 21.51 -20.45
N HIS A 35 -17.74 20.97 -19.32
CA HIS A 35 -16.91 20.90 -18.11
C HIS A 35 -15.71 19.98 -18.34
N ASP A 36 -15.94 18.78 -18.87
CA ASP A 36 -14.88 17.79 -19.14
C ASP A 36 -13.84 18.35 -20.14
N ASP A 37 -14.28 19.06 -21.18
CA ASP A 37 -13.40 19.77 -22.13
C ASP A 37 -12.54 20.86 -21.45
N LEU A 38 -13.04 21.50 -20.39
CA LEU A 38 -12.28 22.50 -19.61
C LEU A 38 -11.30 21.82 -18.65
N GLU A 39 -11.72 20.73 -18.02
CA GLU A 39 -10.89 19.92 -17.13
C GLU A 39 -9.69 19.35 -17.88
N GLU A 40 -9.88 18.80 -19.10
CA GLU A 40 -8.78 18.31 -19.93
C GLU A 40 -7.72 19.39 -20.18
N ARG A 41 -8.15 20.64 -20.48
CA ARG A 41 -7.23 21.77 -20.67
C ARG A 41 -6.52 22.16 -19.38
N PHE A 42 -7.23 22.15 -18.25
CA PHE A 42 -6.63 22.42 -16.94
C PHE A 42 -5.52 21.41 -16.64
N GLN A 43 -5.77 20.12 -16.89
CA GLN A 43 -4.79 19.06 -16.69
C GLN A 43 -3.57 19.19 -17.63
N GLU A 44 -3.79 19.53 -18.90
CA GLU A 44 -2.69 19.83 -19.83
C GLU A 44 -1.83 21.01 -19.35
N GLU A 45 -2.46 22.09 -18.87
CA GLU A 45 -1.76 23.26 -18.34
C GLU A 45 -1.00 22.95 -17.05
N LYS A 46 -1.62 22.20 -16.12
CA LYS A 46 -1.00 21.71 -14.87
C LYS A 46 0.22 20.84 -15.19
N ALA A 47 0.09 19.87 -16.09
CA ALA A 47 1.18 19.00 -16.51
C ALA A 47 2.34 19.79 -17.15
N ALA A 48 2.03 20.75 -18.01
CA ALA A 48 3.02 21.64 -18.61
C ALA A 48 3.74 22.50 -17.56
N LEU A 49 3.00 22.98 -16.55
CA LEU A 49 3.54 23.77 -15.44
C LEU A 49 4.48 22.93 -14.57
N GLU A 50 4.05 21.74 -14.15
CA GLU A 50 4.88 20.80 -13.39
C GLU A 50 6.16 20.44 -14.15
N ALA A 51 6.05 20.10 -15.44
CA ALA A 51 7.21 19.79 -16.28
C ALA A 51 8.18 20.98 -16.41
N LYS A 52 7.67 22.22 -16.44
CA LYS A 52 8.48 23.43 -16.44
C LYS A 52 9.24 23.58 -15.12
N TYR A 53 8.58 23.43 -13.98
CA TYR A 53 9.22 23.60 -12.66
C TYR A 53 10.19 22.46 -12.34
N GLN A 54 9.90 21.23 -12.78
CA GLN A 54 10.83 20.12 -12.64
C GLN A 54 12.19 20.41 -13.30
N LYS A 55 12.18 21.02 -14.49
CA LYS A 55 13.41 21.47 -15.18
C LYS A 55 14.14 22.58 -14.43
N LEU A 56 13.42 23.43 -13.69
CA LEU A 56 14.01 24.47 -12.86
C LEU A 56 14.61 23.92 -11.56
N TYR A 57 14.04 22.85 -11.00
CA TYR A 57 14.55 22.17 -9.81
C TYR A 57 15.78 21.30 -10.09
N GLU A 58 15.90 20.71 -11.28
CA GLU A 58 17.01 19.80 -11.62
C GLU A 58 18.42 20.40 -11.39
N PRO A 59 18.72 21.65 -11.77
CA PRO A 59 20.00 22.29 -11.42
C PRO A 59 20.23 22.44 -9.91
N LEU A 60 19.17 22.65 -9.12
CA LEU A 60 19.26 22.75 -7.66
C LEU A 60 19.55 21.39 -7.03
N TYR A 61 18.84 20.34 -7.46
CA TYR A 61 19.10 18.97 -7.00
C TYR A 61 20.48 18.49 -7.43
N THR A 62 20.95 18.87 -8.62
CA THR A 62 22.33 18.59 -9.05
C THR A 62 23.37 19.28 -8.18
N LYS A 63 23.11 20.52 -7.75
CA LYS A 63 23.98 21.22 -6.78
C LYS A 63 23.98 20.53 -5.42
N ARG A 64 22.79 20.18 -4.89
CA ARG A 64 22.65 19.40 -3.64
C ARG A 64 23.46 18.11 -3.72
N TYR A 65 23.27 17.33 -4.79
CA TYR A 65 24.03 16.10 -5.03
C TYR A 65 25.54 16.31 -4.93
N LYS A 66 26.07 17.34 -5.60
CA LYS A 66 27.50 17.64 -5.59
C LYS A 66 28.03 17.98 -4.19
N ILE A 67 27.26 18.71 -3.40
CA ILE A 67 27.62 19.07 -2.01
C ILE A 67 27.55 17.83 -1.11
N VAL A 68 26.42 17.12 -1.12
CA VAL A 68 26.19 15.91 -0.32
C VAL A 68 27.28 14.87 -0.57
N ASN A 69 27.71 14.70 -1.82
CA ASN A 69 28.74 13.73 -2.19
C ASN A 69 30.18 14.29 -2.15
N GLY A 70 30.39 15.53 -1.71
CA GLY A 70 31.73 16.13 -1.60
C GLY A 70 32.45 16.32 -2.94
N VAL A 71 31.71 16.46 -4.04
CA VAL A 71 32.25 16.75 -5.38
C VAL A 71 32.65 18.23 -5.49
N VAL A 72 31.94 19.10 -4.76
CA VAL A 72 32.20 20.53 -4.69
C VAL A 72 32.28 20.93 -3.22
N GLU A 73 33.38 21.60 -2.85
CA GLU A 73 33.55 22.21 -1.53
C GLU A 73 32.78 23.53 -1.44
N VAL A 74 32.17 23.79 -0.29
CA VAL A 74 31.46 25.05 -0.02
C VAL A 74 32.43 26.07 0.56
N GLU A 75 32.30 27.34 0.16
CA GLU A 75 33.15 28.43 0.68
C GLU A 75 33.06 28.50 2.21
N GLY A 76 34.22 28.50 2.88
CA GLY A 76 34.33 28.52 4.34
C GLY A 76 34.61 27.17 4.99
N VAL A 77 34.56 26.06 4.24
CA VAL A 77 35.00 24.74 4.75
C VAL A 77 36.53 24.63 4.67
N ALA A 78 37.18 24.32 5.79
CA ALA A 78 38.64 24.21 5.87
C ALA A 78 39.14 23.01 5.04
N SER A 79 40.05 23.25 4.09
CA SER A 79 40.64 22.17 3.30
C SER A 79 41.47 21.24 4.20
N GLY A 80 41.06 19.98 4.34
CA GLY A 80 41.79 18.97 5.12
C GLY A 80 40.95 18.13 6.09
N GLN A 81 39.62 18.25 6.08
CA GLN A 81 38.76 17.29 6.80
C GLN A 81 38.81 15.91 6.13
N GLU A 82 38.93 14.85 6.94
CA GLU A 82 38.96 13.45 6.46
C GLU A 82 37.62 12.99 5.87
N VAL A 83 36.53 13.70 6.19
CA VAL A 83 35.16 13.37 5.79
C VAL A 83 34.78 14.22 4.59
N LYS A 84 34.48 13.56 3.46
CA LYS A 84 34.00 14.24 2.24
C LYS A 84 32.48 14.29 2.21
N GLY A 85 31.94 15.45 1.83
CA GLY A 85 30.50 15.64 1.67
C GLY A 85 29.75 15.63 3.00
N VAL A 86 28.49 15.20 2.96
CA VAL A 86 27.60 15.06 4.12
C VAL A 86 27.30 13.57 4.29
N PRO A 87 28.00 12.87 5.20
CA PRO A 87 27.78 11.45 5.44
C PRO A 87 26.33 11.16 5.83
N ASP A 88 25.85 9.99 5.42
CA ASP A 88 24.56 9.44 5.80
C ASP A 88 23.37 10.37 5.52
N PHE A 89 23.53 11.35 4.62
CA PHE A 89 22.54 12.41 4.37
C PHE A 89 21.14 11.86 4.09
N TRP A 90 21.04 10.94 3.12
CA TRP A 90 19.75 10.35 2.75
C TRP A 90 19.24 9.38 3.81
N LEU A 91 20.12 8.60 4.45
CA LEU A 91 19.73 7.71 5.53
C LEU A 91 19.10 8.47 6.69
N ILE A 92 19.76 9.55 7.13
CA ILE A 92 19.26 10.41 8.21
C ILE A 92 17.95 11.06 7.76
N ALA A 93 17.90 11.69 6.59
CA ALA A 93 16.69 12.33 6.08
C ALA A 93 15.48 11.36 6.02
N MET A 94 15.69 10.13 5.55
CA MET A 94 14.63 9.12 5.50
C MET A 94 14.22 8.66 6.90
N LYS A 95 15.17 8.44 7.82
CA LYS A 95 14.86 8.01 9.20
C LYS A 95 14.20 9.08 10.06
N THR A 96 14.34 10.36 9.71
CA THR A 96 13.65 11.45 10.41
C THR A 96 12.16 11.50 10.06
N ASN A 97 11.75 10.94 8.93
CA ASN A 97 10.35 10.85 8.53
C ASN A 97 9.72 9.55 9.07
N GLU A 98 8.58 9.66 9.75
CA GLU A 98 7.96 8.55 10.49
C GLU A 98 7.60 7.36 9.58
N VAL A 99 6.97 7.63 8.43
CA VAL A 99 6.59 6.60 7.44
C VAL A 99 7.79 5.77 7.00
N LEU A 100 8.93 6.42 6.74
CA LEU A 100 10.14 5.73 6.29
C LEU A 100 10.94 5.11 7.44
N ALA A 101 10.86 5.69 8.64
CA ALA A 101 11.54 5.15 9.81
C ALA A 101 11.02 3.76 10.19
N GLU A 102 9.72 3.50 10.02
CA GLU A 102 9.09 2.20 10.28
C GLU A 102 9.58 1.12 9.30
N GLU A 103 9.85 1.49 8.05
CA GLU A 103 10.35 0.57 7.02
C GLU A 103 11.85 0.25 7.14
N ILE A 104 12.63 1.15 7.74
CA ILE A 104 14.11 1.03 7.79
C ILE A 104 14.55 0.29 9.05
N THR A 105 15.07 -0.92 8.86
CA THR A 105 15.67 -1.70 9.96
C THR A 105 17.15 -1.35 10.17
N GLU A 106 17.69 -1.64 11.35
CA GLU A 106 19.13 -1.45 11.67
C GLU A 106 20.08 -2.11 10.65
N ARG A 107 19.65 -3.22 10.02
CA ARG A 107 20.46 -3.93 9.03
C ARG A 107 20.50 -3.22 7.69
N ASP A 108 19.45 -2.44 7.38
CA ASP A 108 19.33 -1.70 6.13
C ASP A 108 20.19 -0.45 6.14
N GLU A 109 20.38 0.16 7.32
CA GLU A 109 21.21 1.35 7.51
C GLU A 109 22.59 1.20 6.87
N GLU A 110 23.26 0.07 7.10
CA GLU A 110 24.60 -0.17 6.56
C GLU A 110 24.66 -0.17 5.03
N ALA A 111 23.57 -0.54 4.35
CA ALA A 111 23.46 -0.45 2.89
C ALA A 111 23.03 0.96 2.45
N LEU A 112 22.13 1.60 3.20
CA LEU A 112 21.64 2.97 2.94
C LEU A 112 22.71 4.05 3.12
N LYS A 113 23.78 3.79 3.90
CA LYS A 113 24.98 4.66 3.95
C LYS A 113 25.65 4.87 2.60
N PHE A 114 25.43 3.95 1.64
CA PHE A 114 25.96 4.06 0.28
C PHE A 114 25.01 4.79 -0.68
N LEU A 115 23.86 5.29 -0.20
CA LEU A 115 22.89 6.03 -1.01
C LEU A 115 23.40 7.45 -1.29
N LYS A 116 23.59 7.77 -2.56
CA LYS A 116 24.19 9.02 -3.04
C LYS A 116 23.14 10.07 -3.41
N ASP A 117 22.04 9.62 -3.99
CA ASP A 117 20.97 10.47 -4.50
C ASP A 117 19.66 9.69 -4.60
N ILE A 118 18.56 10.42 -4.48
CA ILE A 118 17.21 9.94 -4.79
C ILE A 118 16.60 10.93 -5.77
N LYS A 119 16.11 10.40 -6.89
CA LYS A 119 15.41 11.20 -7.91
C LYS A 119 14.05 10.59 -8.20
N TRP A 120 13.17 11.43 -8.74
CA TRP A 120 11.92 10.96 -9.29
C TRP A 120 11.68 11.56 -10.69
N SER A 121 10.90 10.85 -11.49
CA SER A 121 10.46 11.27 -12.81
C SER A 121 9.00 10.88 -13.03
N ARG A 122 8.24 11.73 -13.71
CA ARG A 122 6.89 11.42 -14.18
C ARG A 122 6.96 10.45 -15.36
N ILE A 123 5.99 9.56 -15.44
CA ILE A 123 5.74 8.69 -16.58
C ILE A 123 4.38 9.07 -17.14
N ASP A 124 4.31 9.34 -18.44
CA ASP A 124 3.07 9.79 -19.08
C ASP A 124 2.25 8.62 -19.66
N ASN A 125 2.88 7.46 -19.95
CA ASN A 125 2.19 6.31 -20.52
C ASN A 125 2.85 4.94 -20.20
N PRO A 126 2.21 4.09 -19.36
CA PRO A 126 1.04 4.41 -18.53
C PRO A 126 1.35 5.53 -17.54
N LYS A 127 0.34 6.29 -17.11
CA LYS A 127 0.54 7.42 -16.19
C LYS A 127 1.18 6.95 -14.89
N GLY A 128 1.98 7.79 -14.25
CA GLY A 128 2.53 7.53 -12.93
C GLY A 128 3.90 8.15 -12.69
N PHE A 129 4.69 7.55 -11.82
CA PHE A 129 6.02 8.07 -11.49
C PHE A 129 7.02 6.96 -11.15
N LYS A 130 8.29 7.30 -11.34
CA LYS A 130 9.42 6.42 -11.05
C LYS A 130 10.38 7.09 -10.08
N LEU A 131 10.71 6.38 -9.01
CA LEU A 131 11.78 6.69 -8.08
C LEU A 131 13.07 5.96 -8.49
N GLU A 132 14.20 6.66 -8.38
CA GLU A 132 15.53 6.16 -8.70
C GLU A 132 16.48 6.44 -7.54
N PHE A 133 17.02 5.38 -6.95
CA PHE A 133 17.94 5.40 -5.82
C PHE A 133 19.34 5.07 -6.32
N PHE A 134 20.24 6.04 -6.26
CA PHE A 134 21.60 5.93 -6.78
C PHE A 134 22.55 5.52 -5.67
N PHE A 135 23.13 4.33 -5.78
CA PHE A 135 24.06 3.78 -4.79
C PHE A 135 25.50 3.81 -5.28
N ASP A 136 26.41 4.02 -4.34
CA ASP A 136 27.81 3.71 -4.53
C ASP A 136 28.05 2.20 -4.60
N SER A 137 29.22 1.82 -5.13
CA SER A 137 29.71 0.45 -5.04
C SER A 137 29.75 0.04 -3.57
N ASN A 138 28.96 -0.97 -3.21
CA ASN A 138 28.74 -1.38 -1.83
C ASN A 138 28.87 -2.91 -1.68
N PRO A 139 29.08 -3.42 -0.45
CA PRO A 139 29.27 -4.85 -0.23
C PRO A 139 27.96 -5.67 -0.26
N PHE A 140 26.80 -5.03 -0.36
CA PHE A 140 25.49 -5.68 -0.21
C PHE A 140 24.92 -6.17 -1.53
N PHE A 141 24.98 -5.37 -2.58
CA PHE A 141 24.45 -5.69 -3.91
C PHE A 141 25.26 -5.02 -5.01
N LYS A 142 25.09 -5.49 -6.25
CA LYS A 142 25.84 -4.98 -7.41
C LYS A 142 25.19 -3.80 -8.12
N ASN A 143 23.88 -3.62 -7.92
CA ASN A 143 23.12 -2.55 -8.56
C ASN A 143 23.69 -1.18 -8.17
N THR A 144 23.90 -0.32 -9.15
CA THR A 144 24.24 1.09 -8.93
C THR A 144 22.99 1.97 -8.85
N VAL A 145 21.88 1.50 -9.40
CA VAL A 145 20.57 2.17 -9.34
C VAL A 145 19.51 1.13 -9.02
N LEU A 146 18.73 1.39 -7.96
CA LEU A 146 17.50 0.67 -7.68
C LEU A 146 16.33 1.58 -8.06
N THR A 147 15.32 1.03 -8.72
CA THR A 147 14.17 1.79 -9.20
C THR A 147 12.87 1.20 -8.70
N LYS A 148 11.90 2.08 -8.42
CA LYS A 148 10.53 1.74 -8.07
C LYS A 148 9.61 2.58 -8.94
N THR A 149 8.66 1.94 -9.60
CA THR A 149 7.74 2.59 -10.53
C THR A 149 6.31 2.31 -10.09
N TYR A 150 5.50 3.36 -10.03
CA TYR A 150 4.07 3.27 -9.79
C TYR A 150 3.34 3.67 -11.07
N HIS A 151 2.46 2.80 -11.55
CA HIS A 151 1.51 3.09 -12.61
C HIS A 151 0.18 3.47 -11.97
N MET A 152 -0.37 4.60 -12.36
CA MET A 152 -1.58 5.21 -11.82
C MET A 152 -2.64 5.22 -12.92
N ILE A 153 -3.89 4.94 -12.54
CA ILE A 153 -5.04 5.03 -13.46
C ILE A 153 -5.37 6.50 -13.72
N ASP A 154 -5.35 7.31 -12.66
CA ASP A 154 -5.63 8.74 -12.70
C ASP A 154 -4.59 9.53 -11.87
N GLU A 155 -4.39 10.80 -12.23
CA GLU A 155 -3.49 11.74 -11.56
C GLU A 155 -4.21 12.59 -10.52
N ASP A 156 -5.52 12.79 -10.65
CA ASP A 156 -6.30 13.60 -9.70
C ASP A 156 -6.85 12.74 -8.55
N GLU A 157 -7.29 11.53 -8.87
CA GLU A 157 -7.56 10.48 -7.90
C GLU A 157 -6.46 9.42 -8.01
N PRO A 158 -5.43 9.43 -7.14
CA PRO A 158 -4.26 8.57 -7.28
C PRO A 158 -4.61 7.10 -7.00
N ILE A 159 -5.27 6.45 -7.95
CA ILE A 159 -5.60 5.03 -7.91
C ILE A 159 -4.40 4.27 -8.46
N LEU A 160 -3.74 3.51 -7.59
CA LEU A 160 -2.61 2.66 -7.94
C LEU A 160 -3.09 1.48 -8.79
N GLU A 161 -2.61 1.39 -10.04
CA GLU A 161 -2.84 0.21 -10.89
C GLU A 161 -1.81 -0.87 -10.59
N LYS A 162 -0.53 -0.50 -10.54
CA LYS A 162 0.58 -1.44 -10.42
C LYS A 162 1.84 -0.79 -9.88
N ALA A 163 2.56 -1.52 -9.03
CA ALA A 163 3.91 -1.18 -8.60
C ALA A 163 4.94 -2.13 -9.21
N ILE A 164 6.07 -1.61 -9.67
CA ILE A 164 7.18 -2.37 -10.27
C ILE A 164 8.48 -1.96 -9.60
N GLY A 165 9.12 -2.91 -8.91
CA GLY A 165 10.42 -2.71 -8.29
C GLY A 165 11.57 -3.34 -9.05
N THR A 166 12.79 -2.98 -8.66
CA THR A 166 14.02 -3.54 -9.25
C THR A 166 14.47 -4.78 -8.51
N GLN A 167 14.74 -5.86 -9.23
CA GLN A 167 15.36 -7.04 -8.65
C GLN A 167 16.78 -6.72 -8.15
N ILE A 168 17.00 -6.88 -6.85
CA ILE A 168 18.30 -6.61 -6.23
C ILE A 168 19.25 -7.80 -6.41
N GLU A 169 20.41 -7.53 -7.00
CA GLU A 169 21.49 -8.49 -7.18
C GLU A 169 22.36 -8.59 -5.92
N TRP A 170 21.81 -9.25 -4.89
CA TRP A 170 22.49 -9.43 -3.60
C TRP A 170 23.82 -10.16 -3.72
N SER A 171 24.82 -9.65 -3.01
CA SER A 171 26.09 -10.31 -2.77
C SER A 171 25.91 -11.54 -1.86
N PRO A 172 26.79 -12.57 -1.98
CA PRO A 172 26.65 -13.80 -1.21
C PRO A 172 26.57 -13.56 0.31
N GLY A 173 25.46 -13.96 0.93
CA GLY A 173 25.23 -13.84 2.38
C GLY A 173 24.94 -12.42 2.87
N LYS A 174 24.64 -11.49 1.96
CA LYS A 174 24.34 -10.08 2.28
C LYS A 174 22.90 -9.67 1.96
N CYS A 175 22.04 -10.64 1.64
CA CYS A 175 20.62 -10.41 1.43
C CYS A 175 19.97 -9.90 2.73
N LEU A 176 19.41 -8.69 2.68
CA LEU A 176 18.79 -8.04 3.85
C LEU A 176 17.32 -8.42 4.02
N THR A 177 16.65 -8.76 2.92
CA THR A 177 15.23 -9.16 2.86
C THR A 177 14.99 -10.61 3.29
N GLN A 178 16.04 -11.38 3.56
CA GLN A 178 15.95 -12.79 3.91
C GLN A 178 16.88 -13.18 5.06
N LYS A 179 16.37 -13.93 6.03
CA LYS A 179 17.15 -14.52 7.14
C LYS A 179 17.46 -15.99 6.87
N ILE A 180 18.73 -16.37 6.99
CA ILE A 180 19.20 -17.75 6.81
C ILE A 180 19.16 -18.50 8.16
N MET A 181 18.25 -19.45 8.30
CA MET A 181 18.16 -20.33 9.47
C MET A 181 18.82 -21.69 9.17
N LYS A 182 19.85 -22.04 9.95
CA LYS A 182 20.48 -23.37 9.90
C LYS A 182 19.77 -24.32 10.86
N LYS A 183 18.97 -25.26 10.35
CA LYS A 183 18.40 -26.33 11.19
C LYS A 183 19.43 -27.43 11.41
N LYS A 184 19.62 -27.83 12.67
CA LYS A 184 20.42 -29.02 13.00
C LYS A 184 19.78 -30.25 12.37
N PRO A 185 20.56 -31.15 11.75
CA PRO A 185 20.02 -32.38 11.17
C PRO A 185 19.35 -33.24 12.25
N LYS A 186 18.29 -33.97 11.89
CA LYS A 186 17.59 -34.88 12.80
C LYS A 186 18.58 -35.89 13.41
N LYS A 187 18.47 -36.09 14.74
CA LYS A 187 19.30 -36.99 15.54
C LYS A 187 19.15 -38.42 14.99
N GLY A 188 20.14 -38.89 14.23
CA GLY A 188 20.15 -40.24 13.64
C GLY A 188 20.88 -40.38 12.30
N SER A 189 21.06 -39.30 11.53
CA SER A 189 21.76 -39.39 10.23
C SER A 189 23.25 -39.06 10.38
N LYS A 190 24.11 -40.08 10.22
CA LYS A 190 25.57 -39.97 10.42
C LYS A 190 26.30 -39.14 9.36
N ASN A 191 25.62 -38.56 8.35
CA ASN A 191 26.21 -37.75 7.28
C ASN A 191 25.26 -36.67 6.70
N ALA A 192 24.28 -36.17 7.46
CA ALA A 192 23.35 -35.16 6.93
C ALA A 192 23.96 -33.75 6.93
N LYS A 193 24.08 -33.13 5.74
CA LYS A 193 24.38 -31.70 5.58
C LYS A 193 23.31 -30.86 6.31
N PRO A 194 23.69 -29.73 6.95
CA PRO A 194 22.73 -28.84 7.57
C PRO A 194 21.73 -28.31 6.53
N ILE A 195 20.43 -28.38 6.85
CA ILE A 195 19.36 -27.85 6.00
C ILE A 195 19.32 -26.35 6.25
N ILE A 196 19.55 -25.58 5.18
CA ILE A 196 19.47 -24.13 5.17
C ILE A 196 18.03 -23.78 4.76
N LYS A 197 17.24 -23.21 5.69
CA LYS A 197 15.93 -22.63 5.38
C LYS A 197 16.10 -21.12 5.32
N THR A 198 15.56 -20.49 4.29
CA THR A 198 15.53 -19.04 4.14
C THR A 198 14.12 -18.55 4.40
N GLU A 199 13.97 -17.48 5.18
CA GLU A 199 12.69 -16.89 5.54
C GLU A 199 12.71 -15.40 5.23
N LYS A 200 11.62 -14.87 4.64
CA LYS A 200 11.48 -13.42 4.41
C LYS A 200 11.47 -12.71 5.77
N CYS A 201 12.03 -11.51 5.81
CA CYS A 201 12.02 -10.67 6.99
C CYS A 201 11.86 -9.21 6.61
N GLU A 202 11.43 -8.40 7.57
CA GLU A 202 11.37 -6.94 7.47
C GLU A 202 12.74 -6.37 7.06
N SER A 203 12.67 -5.49 6.07
CA SER A 203 13.78 -4.77 5.47
C SER A 203 13.20 -3.72 4.53
N PHE A 204 13.73 -2.51 4.58
CA PHE A 204 13.38 -1.44 3.64
C PHE A 204 13.48 -1.90 2.18
N PHE A 205 14.43 -2.79 1.88
CA PHE A 205 14.65 -3.27 0.51
C PHE A 205 13.52 -4.18 -0.02
N ASN A 206 12.56 -4.58 0.82
CA ASN A 206 11.31 -5.19 0.35
C ASN A 206 10.48 -4.20 -0.49
N PHE A 207 10.66 -2.89 -0.32
CA PHE A 207 10.08 -1.84 -1.14
C PHE A 207 10.33 -2.03 -2.65
N PHE A 208 11.44 -2.67 -3.04
CA PHE A 208 11.76 -2.97 -4.43
C PHE A 208 11.18 -4.31 -4.92
N THR A 209 10.41 -5.00 -4.08
CA THR A 209 9.66 -6.22 -4.40
C THR A 209 8.21 -6.01 -3.96
N PRO A 210 7.46 -5.13 -4.67
CA PRO A 210 6.10 -4.77 -4.28
C PRO A 210 5.17 -5.99 -4.28
N PRO A 211 4.05 -5.93 -3.52
CA PRO A 211 3.00 -6.94 -3.60
C PRO A 211 2.47 -7.07 -5.04
N GLU A 212 2.20 -8.31 -5.48
CA GLU A 212 1.62 -8.58 -6.80
C GLU A 212 0.12 -8.83 -6.63
N VAL A 213 -0.70 -8.17 -7.46
CA VAL A 213 -2.14 -8.43 -7.55
C VAL A 213 -2.34 -9.69 -8.40
N PRO A 214 -2.97 -10.75 -7.85
CA PRO A 214 -3.33 -11.92 -8.65
C PRO A 214 -4.29 -11.56 -9.79
N ASP A 215 -4.13 -12.23 -10.94
CA ASP A 215 -4.92 -11.93 -12.15
C ASP A 215 -6.40 -12.37 -12.03
N ASP A 216 -6.71 -13.32 -11.13
CA ASP A 216 -8.04 -13.89 -10.91
C ASP A 216 -8.55 -13.53 -9.49
N GLU A 217 -9.61 -12.72 -9.40
CA GLU A 217 -10.23 -12.30 -8.12
C GLU A 217 -10.80 -13.49 -7.31
N ASP A 218 -11.11 -14.61 -7.97
CA ASP A 218 -11.63 -15.83 -7.32
C ASP A 218 -10.54 -16.67 -6.61
N ASP A 219 -9.26 -16.33 -6.78
CA ASP A 219 -8.12 -17.07 -6.21
C ASP A 219 -7.73 -16.59 -4.79
N ILE A 220 -8.36 -15.52 -4.30
CA ILE A 220 -8.05 -14.86 -3.03
C ILE A 220 -9.34 -14.76 -2.21
N ASP A 221 -9.27 -15.04 -0.91
CA ASP A 221 -10.42 -14.76 -0.04
C ASP A 221 -10.47 -13.27 0.36
N GLU A 222 -11.59 -12.84 0.95
CA GLU A 222 -11.84 -11.44 1.32
C GLU A 222 -10.81 -10.92 2.33
N GLU A 223 -10.33 -11.77 3.24
CA GLU A 223 -9.32 -11.42 4.25
C GLU A 223 -7.95 -11.20 3.58
N GLU A 224 -7.52 -12.11 2.70
CA GLU A 224 -6.28 -12.00 1.94
C GLU A 224 -6.30 -10.80 0.97
N ALA A 225 -7.47 -10.46 0.40
CA ALA A 225 -7.63 -9.28 -0.46
C ALA A 225 -7.49 -7.96 0.32
N GLU A 226 -8.09 -7.86 1.51
CA GLU A 226 -7.93 -6.71 2.41
C GLU A 226 -6.47 -6.54 2.87
N GLU A 227 -5.81 -7.63 3.26
CA GLU A 227 -4.38 -7.60 3.61
C GLU A 227 -3.50 -7.13 2.45
N LEU A 228 -3.77 -7.60 1.23
CA LEU A 228 -3.05 -7.19 0.03
C LEU A 228 -3.26 -5.70 -0.27
N GLN A 229 -4.49 -5.20 -0.14
CA GLN A 229 -4.80 -3.79 -0.33
C GLN A 229 -4.04 -2.92 0.67
N ASN A 230 -4.05 -3.29 1.96
CA ASN A 230 -3.31 -2.56 3.01
C ASN A 230 -1.81 -2.51 2.71
N LEU A 231 -1.22 -3.62 2.25
CA LEU A 231 0.20 -3.65 1.86
C LEU A 231 0.51 -2.77 0.64
N MET A 232 -0.40 -2.70 -0.33
CA MET A 232 -0.24 -1.84 -1.51
C MET A 232 -0.38 -0.36 -1.17
N GLU A 233 -1.31 -0.02 -0.28
CA GLU A 233 -1.49 1.35 0.23
C GLU A 233 -0.24 1.79 1.01
N GLN A 234 0.23 0.98 1.96
CA GLN A 234 1.47 1.25 2.69
C GLN A 234 2.67 1.42 1.74
N ASP A 235 2.81 0.54 0.73
CA ASP A 235 3.87 0.64 -0.26
C ASP A 235 3.77 1.93 -1.10
N TYR A 236 2.55 2.36 -1.45
CA TYR A 236 2.31 3.62 -2.14
C TYR A 236 2.63 4.83 -1.26
N ASP A 237 2.22 4.81 0.02
CA ASP A 237 2.47 5.88 0.99
C ASP A 237 3.96 6.13 1.20
N VAL A 238 4.75 5.06 1.27
CA VAL A 238 6.22 5.15 1.29
C VAL A 238 6.73 5.82 0.00
N GLY A 239 6.21 5.41 -1.16
CA GLY A 239 6.60 5.96 -2.46
C GLY A 239 6.25 7.43 -2.64
N SER A 240 5.02 7.82 -2.28
CA SER A 240 4.51 9.19 -2.35
C SER A 240 5.24 10.09 -1.35
N THR A 241 5.52 9.61 -0.14
CA THR A 241 6.32 10.33 0.87
C THR A 241 7.73 10.64 0.36
N ILE A 242 8.38 9.69 -0.30
CA ILE A 242 9.70 9.94 -0.89
C ILE A 242 9.61 11.01 -1.99
N ARG A 243 8.60 10.91 -2.87
CA ARG A 243 8.38 11.83 -4.00
C ARG A 243 8.09 13.27 -3.54
N ASP A 244 7.16 13.41 -2.60
CA ASP A 244 6.52 14.70 -2.27
C ASP A 244 7.15 15.38 -1.06
N LYS A 245 7.63 14.60 -0.09
CA LYS A 245 8.23 15.14 1.15
C LYS A 245 9.75 15.06 1.13
N ILE A 246 10.32 13.86 0.93
CA ILE A 246 11.77 13.64 1.10
C ILE A 246 12.58 14.32 0.00
N ILE A 247 12.26 14.10 -1.28
CA ILE A 247 13.08 14.66 -2.36
C ILE A 247 13.05 16.19 -2.37
N PRO A 248 11.90 16.88 -2.22
CA PRO A 248 11.86 18.34 -2.22
C PRO A 248 12.47 18.96 -0.95
N HIS A 249 12.25 18.34 0.22
CA HIS A 249 12.63 18.90 1.52
C HIS A 249 13.75 18.11 2.23
N ALA A 250 14.60 17.40 1.48
CA ALA A 250 15.63 16.50 2.03
C ALA A 250 16.52 17.14 3.11
N VAL A 251 16.85 18.43 2.96
CA VAL A 251 17.69 19.15 3.93
C VAL A 251 16.92 19.37 5.23
N SER A 252 15.65 19.76 5.18
CA SER A 252 14.81 19.95 6.37
C SER A 252 14.55 18.62 7.10
N TRP A 253 14.41 17.52 6.36
CA TRP A 253 14.35 16.17 6.96
C TRP A 253 15.69 15.75 7.56
N PHE A 254 16.81 16.10 6.93
CA PHE A 254 18.14 15.85 7.48
C PHE A 254 18.41 16.65 8.76
N THR A 255 17.98 17.91 8.83
CA THR A 255 18.17 18.78 10.01
C THR A 255 17.11 18.60 11.10
N GLY A 256 15.99 17.93 10.79
CA GLY A 256 14.86 17.75 11.70
C GLY A 256 13.90 18.95 11.78
N GLU A 257 14.11 19.98 10.95
CA GLU A 257 13.20 21.13 10.85
C GLU A 257 11.83 20.74 10.27
N ALA A 258 11.79 19.72 9.40
CA ALA A 258 10.54 19.26 8.80
C ALA A 258 9.55 18.72 9.83
N VAL A 259 10.04 17.98 10.84
CA VAL A 259 9.21 17.43 11.92
C VAL A 259 8.56 18.55 12.74
N GLN A 260 9.33 19.58 13.08
CA GLN A 260 8.84 20.73 13.85
C GLN A 260 7.81 21.55 13.07
N GLY A 261 7.92 21.62 11.74
CA GLY A 261 6.97 22.31 10.89
C GLY A 261 5.63 21.57 10.75
N GLU A 262 5.65 20.23 10.79
CA GLU A 262 4.42 19.42 10.78
C GLU A 262 3.65 19.58 12.10
N ASP A 263 4.33 19.65 13.25
CA ASP A 263 3.71 19.91 14.55
C ASP A 263 3.07 21.31 14.66
N LEU A 264 3.68 22.33 14.05
CA LEU A 264 3.15 23.71 14.10
C LEU A 264 1.95 23.93 13.19
N ASN A 265 1.78 23.12 12.14
CA ASN A 265 0.59 23.16 11.29
C ASN A 265 -0.65 22.55 11.96
N MET A 266 -0.50 21.86 13.10
CA MET A 266 -1.61 21.29 13.89
C MET A 266 -2.17 22.28 14.93
N VAL A 267 -1.60 23.48 15.06
CA VAL A 267 -1.93 24.44 16.14
C VAL A 267 -2.68 25.68 15.64
N ASP A 268 -3.11 25.72 14.38
CA ASP A 268 -3.76 26.90 13.77
C ASP A 268 -5.26 26.67 13.42
N ASP A 269 -5.90 25.67 14.05
CA ASP A 269 -7.34 25.37 13.89
C ASP A 269 -8.10 25.37 15.25
N ASP A 270 -7.53 25.98 16.29
CA ASP A 270 -8.20 26.24 17.57
C ASP A 270 -8.11 27.72 17.92
N ASP A 271 -8.72 28.56 17.08
CA ASP A 271 -8.93 29.98 17.36
C ASP A 271 -10.41 30.20 17.75
N GLY A 272 -10.68 29.97 19.04
CA GLY A 272 -11.54 30.81 19.88
C GLY A 272 -13.03 30.91 19.54
N ASN A 273 -13.84 30.07 20.17
CA ASN A 273 -15.16 30.49 20.63
C ASN A 273 -15.44 29.97 22.05
N GLU A 274 -14.66 30.49 23.01
CA GLU A 274 -15.07 30.58 24.40
C GLU A 274 -16.12 31.70 24.51
N ASP A 275 -17.40 31.34 24.38
CA ASP A 275 -18.48 32.13 25.02
C ASP A 275 -19.00 31.27 26.18
N GLU A 276 -18.35 31.45 27.32
CA GLU A 276 -18.92 31.20 28.64
C GLU A 276 -20.02 32.25 28.88
N ASP A 277 -21.27 31.82 28.93
CA ASP A 277 -22.33 32.52 29.66
C ASP A 277 -23.04 31.47 30.54
N GLU A 278 -22.48 31.26 31.74
CA GLU A 278 -23.21 30.73 32.90
C GLU A 278 -23.95 31.90 33.57
N ASP A 279 -25.23 31.70 33.89
CA ASP A 279 -26.00 32.21 35.05
C ASP A 279 -27.50 32.28 34.67
N ASP A 280 -28.49 31.96 35.49
CA ASP A 280 -28.67 31.08 36.65
C ASP A 280 -30.19 31.10 36.96
N GLU A 281 -30.68 30.00 37.53
CA GLU A 281 -31.82 29.85 38.48
C GLU A 281 -33.30 30.26 38.17
N ASP A 282 -34.15 29.27 38.52
CA ASP A 282 -35.45 29.34 39.23
C ASP A 282 -36.73 29.82 38.49
N ASP A 283 -37.94 29.29 38.71
CA ASP A 283 -38.52 28.16 39.48
C ASP A 283 -40.05 28.14 39.13
N GLU A 284 -40.79 27.17 39.68
CA GLU A 284 -42.27 27.11 39.88
C GLU A 284 -43.16 26.43 38.80
N ASP A 285 -43.32 25.11 38.99
CA ASP A 285 -44.54 24.40 39.48
C ASP A 285 -45.94 24.50 38.80
N GLU A 286 -46.70 23.43 39.12
CA GLU A 286 -48.15 23.18 39.04
C GLU A 286 -48.65 22.43 37.79
N ASP A 287 -48.80 21.09 37.86
CA ASP A 287 -50.02 20.36 38.32
C ASP A 287 -50.99 20.12 37.12
N GLU A 288 -51.74 19.04 36.91
CA GLU A 288 -52.36 18.06 37.80
C GLU A 288 -53.10 16.99 36.93
N GLU A 289 -53.36 15.81 37.54
CA GLU A 289 -54.45 14.82 37.31
C GLU A 289 -54.49 13.98 36.00
N GLU A 290 -54.27 12.66 36.08
CA GLU A 290 -55.22 11.56 36.43
C GLU A 290 -56.33 11.35 35.37
N ASP A 291 -56.38 10.16 34.76
CA ASP A 291 -57.47 9.21 35.06
C ASP A 291 -57.20 7.82 34.46
N ASP A 292 -57.62 6.84 35.24
CA ASP A 292 -57.55 5.40 35.09
C ASP A 292 -58.39 4.84 33.92
N GLU A 293 -58.09 3.60 33.49
CA GLU A 293 -59.05 2.49 33.63
C GLU A 293 -58.37 1.16 33.25
N ASP A 294 -58.25 0.32 34.27
CA ASP A 294 -57.95 -1.10 34.25
C ASP A 294 -58.92 -1.90 33.36
N GLU A 295 -58.47 -3.04 32.84
CA GLU A 295 -59.20 -4.29 33.09
C GLU A 295 -58.26 -5.50 32.88
N ASP A 296 -58.10 -6.23 33.98
CA ASP A 296 -57.41 -7.49 34.17
C ASP A 296 -57.99 -8.65 33.35
N GLU A 297 -57.15 -9.66 33.07
CA GLU A 297 -57.32 -11.05 33.55
C GLU A 297 -56.25 -11.94 32.84
N ASP A 298 -55.14 -12.20 33.54
CA ASP A 298 -54.79 -13.51 34.12
C ASP A 298 -55.16 -14.79 33.30
N GLU A 299 -54.36 -15.84 33.15
CA GLU A 299 -53.35 -16.43 34.04
C GLU A 299 -52.59 -17.54 33.24
N ASP A 300 -51.31 -17.70 33.61
CA ASP A 300 -50.53 -18.96 33.74
C ASP A 300 -50.24 -19.83 32.48
N ASP A 301 -49.05 -20.41 32.30
CA ASP A 301 -48.22 -21.12 33.27
C ASP A 301 -46.82 -21.40 32.68
N ASP A 302 -45.92 -21.75 33.58
CA ASP A 302 -44.48 -21.46 33.62
C ASP A 302 -43.51 -22.30 32.79
N GLU A 303 -42.34 -21.66 32.61
CA GLU A 303 -40.94 -22.11 32.71
C GLU A 303 -40.60 -23.61 32.55
N ASP A 304 -39.52 -23.93 31.81
CA ASP A 304 -38.17 -23.79 32.39
C ASP A 304 -37.05 -24.26 31.43
N GLU A 305 -35.85 -23.79 31.75
CA GLU A 305 -34.64 -23.61 30.96
C GLU A 305 -33.80 -24.85 30.54
N LYS A 306 -32.82 -24.52 29.68
CA LYS A 306 -31.40 -24.93 29.69
C LYS A 306 -30.94 -26.18 28.90
N ALA A 307 -30.31 -25.84 27.78
CA ALA A 307 -28.89 -26.05 27.44
C ALA A 307 -28.19 -27.44 27.63
N VAL A 308 -27.30 -27.68 26.67
CA VAL A 308 -26.05 -28.46 26.68
C VAL A 308 -26.06 -29.77 25.89
N VAL A 309 -25.48 -29.66 24.70
CA VAL A 309 -24.89 -30.73 23.89
C VAL A 309 -23.64 -31.28 24.59
N LYS A 310 -23.59 -32.60 24.85
CA LYS A 310 -22.33 -33.35 25.01
C LYS A 310 -22.36 -34.68 24.26
N ASN A 311 -21.48 -34.74 23.28
CA ASN A 311 -21.14 -35.87 22.43
C ASN A 311 -20.34 -36.92 23.22
N LYS A 312 -20.63 -38.23 23.06
CA LYS A 312 -19.64 -39.32 23.25
C LYS A 312 -20.15 -40.70 22.81
N ARG A 313 -19.40 -41.28 21.84
CA ARG A 313 -18.97 -42.70 21.73
C ARG A 313 -20.08 -43.73 21.41
N LYS A 314 -19.87 -44.84 20.67
CA LYS A 314 -18.72 -45.49 20.03
C LYS A 314 -19.28 -46.69 19.21
N THR A 315 -18.61 -47.01 18.10
CA THR A 315 -18.30 -48.36 17.57
C THR A 315 -19.41 -49.40 17.31
N SER A 316 -19.46 -49.90 16.07
CA SER A 316 -19.27 -51.31 15.65
C SER A 316 -19.67 -51.44 14.16
N ALA A 317 -18.75 -51.66 13.21
CA ALA A 317 -18.14 -52.92 12.77
C ALA A 317 -19.11 -53.93 12.12
N VAL A 318 -18.72 -54.40 10.90
CA VAL A 318 -19.07 -55.64 10.14
C VAL A 318 -19.53 -55.31 8.70
N LYS A 319 -18.69 -55.41 7.66
CA LYS A 319 -18.22 -56.58 6.86
C LYS A 319 -19.29 -57.28 5.98
N LYS A 320 -19.11 -57.17 4.65
CA LYS A 320 -19.12 -58.19 3.55
C LYS A 320 -19.76 -57.57 2.29
N ASN A 321 -19.04 -57.35 1.18
CA ASN A 321 -18.44 -58.26 0.17
C ASN A 321 -19.46 -58.82 -0.86
N VAL A 322 -18.96 -59.04 -2.09
CA VAL A 322 -19.60 -59.52 -3.35
C VAL A 322 -20.10 -58.35 -4.23
N GLY A 323 -19.57 -58.03 -5.42
CA GLY A 323 -19.14 -58.84 -6.59
C GLY A 323 -20.21 -58.64 -7.69
N GLY A 324 -19.98 -58.39 -8.98
CA GLY A 324 -18.84 -58.16 -9.87
C GLY A 324 -19.38 -57.80 -11.28
N VAL A 325 -18.50 -57.60 -12.27
CA VAL A 325 -18.66 -57.67 -13.76
C VAL A 325 -19.79 -56.83 -14.42
N ASP A 326 -19.60 -56.08 -15.51
CA ASP A 326 -19.02 -56.46 -16.81
C ASP A 326 -18.76 -55.21 -17.72
N ALA A 327 -17.79 -55.39 -18.63
CA ALA A 327 -17.48 -54.81 -19.95
C ALA A 327 -17.87 -53.38 -20.38
N GLY A 328 -16.87 -52.74 -21.01
CA GLY A 328 -17.02 -52.40 -22.44
C GLY A 328 -16.29 -51.16 -22.94
N GLY A 329 -15.12 -51.36 -23.58
CA GLY A 329 -14.53 -50.56 -24.67
C GLY A 329 -14.07 -49.13 -24.33
N GLY A 330 -12.93 -48.62 -24.79
CA GLY A 330 -11.90 -49.06 -25.71
C GLY A 330 -10.87 -47.92 -25.82
N GLU A 331 -9.65 -48.28 -26.21
CA GLU A 331 -8.70 -47.51 -27.05
C GLU A 331 -8.46 -46.01 -26.73
N GLN A 332 -7.24 -45.49 -26.58
CA GLN A 332 -5.95 -45.85 -27.16
C GLN A 332 -4.81 -45.12 -26.39
N HIS A 333 -3.63 -45.73 -26.43
CA HIS A 333 -2.30 -45.19 -26.17
C HIS A 333 -2.12 -43.75 -26.68
N GLY A 334 -1.42 -42.82 -26.04
CA GLY A 334 -0.08 -42.97 -25.47
C GLY A 334 0.95 -42.71 -26.56
N GLU A 335 1.57 -41.52 -26.61
CA GLU A 335 2.98 -41.29 -26.94
C GLU A 335 3.32 -39.79 -27.00
N ARG A 336 4.53 -39.48 -26.54
CA ARG A 336 5.25 -38.19 -26.51
C ARG A 336 6.65 -38.54 -27.08
N PRO A 337 7.50 -37.58 -27.49
CA PRO A 337 7.41 -36.47 -28.44
C PRO A 337 8.31 -36.76 -29.69
N PRO A 338 8.70 -35.75 -30.48
CA PRO A 338 10.14 -35.65 -30.72
C PRO A 338 10.74 -34.22 -30.74
N GLU A 339 12.00 -34.17 -30.33
CA GLU A 339 12.99 -33.13 -30.60
C GLU A 339 13.19 -32.86 -32.11
N CYS A 340 13.56 -31.62 -32.47
CA CYS A 340 14.45 -31.41 -33.62
C CYS A 340 15.35 -30.18 -33.45
N LYS A 341 16.61 -30.36 -33.88
CA LYS A 341 17.74 -29.44 -33.82
C LYS A 341 17.77 -28.47 -35.01
N GLN A 342 18.35 -27.29 -34.74
CA GLN A 342 19.27 -26.47 -35.55
C GLN A 342 19.16 -26.48 -37.09
N GLN A 343 19.02 -25.27 -37.63
CA GLN A 343 20.04 -24.68 -38.51
C GLN A 343 20.11 -23.17 -38.32
#